data_AF-A0AAV9SF69-F1
#
_entry.id   AF-A0AAV9SF69-F1
#
_cell.length_a   1.000
_cell.length_b   1.000
_cell.length_c   1.000
_cell.angle_alpha   90.00
_cell.angle_beta   90.00
_cell.angle_gamma   90.00
#
_symmetry.space_group_name_H-M   'P 1'
#
loop_
_entity.id
_entity.type
_entity.pdbx_description
1 polymer ?
#
loop_
_entity_poly.entity_id
_entity_poly.type
_entity_poly.pdbx_seq_one_letter_code
_entity_poly.pdbx_strand_id
1 'polypeptide(L)'
;MSKADIVTIQASGWNKRKAENLDRTFAKRYIKTVLRISEASEYLEKLIKELSRQEDTVQQWVSEVKEWTAGTTSQNDLEKTIEGLHLSVKQRKYELYRQPDGIKWRHQLRKKIAAVKRALEDAVTKHNAVMGGTDKLPPPNELLAEENYSWPWAYQRARCLRMDVGQSCVLALMSVRVLPKEDVARDAGTRNLEQTPGNTQTTLCAEG
;
A
#
# COMPACT_ATOMS: atom_id res chain seq x y z
N MET A 1 -39.90 11.91 -49.53
CA MET A 1 -39.34 11.39 -48.26
C MET A 1 -38.30 12.40 -47.77
N SER A 2 -38.55 13.00 -46.61
CA SER A 2 -37.69 14.03 -46.03
C SER A 2 -36.47 13.41 -45.32
N LYS A 3 -35.41 14.18 -45.11
CA LYS A 3 -34.25 13.77 -44.30
C LYS A 3 -34.66 13.36 -42.87
N ALA A 4 -35.69 14.00 -42.31
CA ALA A 4 -36.21 13.68 -41.00
C ALA A 4 -36.91 12.31 -40.97
N ASP A 5 -37.61 11.95 -42.05
CA ASP A 5 -38.27 10.65 -42.17
C ASP A 5 -37.24 9.51 -42.17
N ILE A 6 -36.12 9.69 -42.89
CA ILE A 6 -35.03 8.70 -42.96
C ILE A 6 -34.42 8.46 -41.58
N VAL A 7 -34.13 9.52 -40.82
CA VAL A 7 -33.60 9.41 -39.46
C VAL A 7 -34.59 8.72 -38.52
N THR A 8 -35.88 9.03 -38.64
CA THR A 8 -36.95 8.44 -37.82
C THR A 8 -37.11 6.94 -38.09
N ILE A 9 -37.03 6.52 -39.36
CA ILE A 9 -37.09 5.11 -39.75
C ILE A 9 -35.86 4.35 -39.22
N GLN A 10 -34.67 4.95 -39.31
CA GLN A 10 -33.45 4.34 -38.79
C GLN A 10 -33.48 4.20 -37.26
N ALA A 11 -33.91 5.25 -36.55
CA ALA A 11 -34.03 5.23 -35.10
C ALA A 11 -35.07 4.21 -34.61
N SER A 12 -36.24 4.15 -35.25
CA SER A 12 -37.28 3.18 -34.90
C SER A 12 -36.85 1.73 -35.19
N GLY A 13 -36.18 1.49 -36.32
CA GLY A 13 -35.61 0.18 -36.64
C GLY A 13 -34.47 -0.25 -35.72
N TRP A 14 -33.68 0.69 -35.18
CA TRP A 14 -32.68 0.40 -34.15
C TRP A 14 -33.34 0.09 -32.80
N ASN A 15 -34.32 0.89 -32.37
CA ASN A 15 -35.06 0.67 -31.12
C ASN A 15 -35.77 -0.68 -31.12
N LYS A 16 -36.41 -1.06 -32.23
CA LYS A 16 -37.07 -2.37 -32.38
C LYS A 16 -36.07 -3.53 -32.23
N ARG A 17 -34.96 -3.49 -32.97
CA ARG A 17 -33.90 -4.51 -32.85
C ARG A 17 -33.30 -4.58 -31.45
N LYS A 18 -33.19 -3.42 -30.77
CA LYS A 18 -32.70 -3.36 -29.40
C LYS A 18 -33.65 -4.03 -28.42
N ALA A 19 -34.96 -3.78 -28.54
CA ALA A 19 -35.99 -4.41 -27.73
C ALA A 19 -36.02 -5.93 -27.96
N GLU A 20 -36.00 -6.37 -29.21
CA GLU A 20 -36.03 -7.80 -29.58
C GLU A 20 -34.79 -8.57 -29.10
N ASN A 21 -33.61 -7.94 -29.06
CA ASN A 21 -32.37 -8.60 -28.65
C ASN A 21 -32.01 -8.38 -27.18
N LEU A 22 -32.85 -7.67 -26.42
CA LEU A 22 -32.55 -7.29 -25.05
C LEU A 22 -32.42 -8.52 -24.15
N ASP A 23 -33.41 -9.41 -24.19
CA ASP A 23 -33.44 -10.63 -23.37
C ASP A 23 -32.28 -11.56 -23.68
N ARG A 24 -31.98 -11.76 -24.96
CA ARG A 24 -30.83 -12.57 -25.40
C ARG A 24 -29.50 -11.96 -24.93
N THR A 25 -29.39 -10.64 -24.94
CA THR A 25 -28.20 -9.94 -24.49
C THR A 25 -28.04 -10.05 -22.98
N PHE A 26 -29.12 -9.90 -22.21
CA PHE A 26 -29.12 -10.08 -20.77
C PHE A 26 -28.84 -11.52 -20.37
N ALA A 27 -29.48 -12.50 -20.99
CA ALA A 27 -29.23 -13.91 -20.72
C ALA A 27 -27.76 -14.30 -20.96
N LYS A 28 -27.17 -13.87 -22.09
CA LYS A 28 -25.74 -14.10 -22.37
C LYS A 28 -24.83 -13.44 -21.35
N ARG A 29 -25.12 -12.20 -20.97
CA ARG A 29 -24.34 -11.48 -19.94
C ARG A 29 -24.47 -12.15 -18.59
N TYR A 30 -25.67 -12.53 -18.20
CA TYR A 30 -25.95 -13.24 -16.96
C TYR A 30 -25.16 -14.54 -16.87
N ILE A 31 -25.25 -15.41 -17.88
CA ILE A 31 -24.51 -16.68 -17.94
C ILE A 31 -23.00 -16.43 -17.83
N LYS A 32 -22.47 -15.45 -18.58
CA LYS A 32 -21.05 -15.10 -18.54
C LYS A 32 -20.61 -14.61 -17.16
N THR A 33 -21.45 -13.82 -16.49
CA THR A 33 -21.17 -13.32 -15.15
C THR A 33 -21.20 -14.45 -14.12
N VAL A 34 -22.19 -15.35 -14.19
CA VAL A 34 -22.28 -16.51 -13.30
C VAL A 34 -21.05 -17.40 -13.44
N LEU A 35 -20.60 -17.71 -14.67
CA LEU A 35 -19.39 -18.49 -14.91
C LEU A 35 -18.13 -17.82 -14.35
N ARG A 36 -18.00 -16.50 -14.52
CA ARG A 36 -16.87 -15.74 -13.94
C ARG A 36 -16.87 -15.75 -12.42
N ILE A 37 -18.06 -15.68 -11.82
CA ILE A 37 -18.22 -15.75 -10.36
C ILE A 37 -17.84 -17.15 -9.87
N SER A 38 -18.26 -18.22 -10.54
CA SER A 38 -17.88 -19.58 -10.14
C SER A 38 -16.38 -19.81 -10.25
N GLU A 39 -15.75 -19.41 -11.36
CA GLU A 39 -14.30 -19.50 -11.55
C GLU A 39 -13.53 -18.70 -10.49
N ALA A 40 -13.99 -17.49 -10.17
CA ALA A 40 -13.37 -16.65 -9.15
C ALA A 40 -13.53 -17.22 -7.74
N SER A 41 -14.69 -17.82 -7.42
CA SER A 41 -14.94 -18.48 -6.15
C SER A 41 -14.07 -19.72 -5.97
N GLU A 42 -13.95 -20.57 -7.00
CA GLU A 42 -13.07 -21.74 -6.98
C GLU A 42 -11.60 -21.34 -6.81
N TYR A 43 -11.16 -20.30 -7.52
CA TYR A 43 -9.81 -19.75 -7.38
C TYR A 43 -9.57 -19.18 -5.98
N LEU A 44 -10.55 -18.47 -5.41
CA LEU A 44 -10.48 -17.94 -4.05
C LEU A 44 -10.39 -19.08 -3.03
N GLU A 45 -11.19 -20.13 -3.15
CA GLU A 45 -11.10 -21.30 -2.27
C GLU A 45 -9.75 -21.99 -2.36
N LYS A 46 -9.18 -22.09 -3.56
CA LYS A 46 -7.83 -22.61 -3.77
C LYS A 46 -6.80 -21.76 -3.05
N LEU A 47 -6.84 -20.44 -3.21
CA LEU A 47 -5.95 -19.52 -2.51
C LEU A 47 -6.12 -19.61 -1.00
N ILE A 48 -7.36 -19.68 -0.50
CA ILE A 48 -7.63 -19.86 0.93
C ILE A 48 -7.01 -21.17 1.41
N LYS A 49 -7.15 -22.29 0.70
CA LYS A 49 -6.53 -23.56 1.09
C LYS A 49 -4.99 -23.50 1.07
N GLU A 50 -4.40 -22.86 0.06
CA GLU A 50 -2.95 -22.64 -0.04
C GLU A 50 -2.43 -21.76 1.11
N LEU A 51 -3.15 -20.68 1.43
CA LEU A 51 -2.82 -19.74 2.50
C LEU A 51 -3.13 -20.28 3.89
N SER A 52 -4.21 -21.06 4.08
CA SER A 52 -4.53 -21.72 5.35
C SER A 52 -3.50 -22.79 5.72
N ARG A 53 -2.88 -23.43 4.72
CA ARG A 53 -1.68 -24.27 4.92
C ARG A 53 -0.46 -23.45 5.34
N GLN A 54 -0.44 -22.15 5.01
CA GLN A 54 0.61 -21.21 5.41
C GLN A 54 0.29 -20.47 6.71
N GLU A 55 -0.96 -20.38 7.15
CA GLU A 55 -1.34 -19.63 8.36
C GLU A 55 -0.65 -20.20 9.59
N ASP A 56 -0.58 -21.53 9.74
CA ASP A 56 0.18 -22.17 10.84
C ASP A 56 1.67 -21.82 10.78
N THR A 57 2.25 -21.73 9.58
CA THR A 57 3.66 -21.32 9.40
C THR A 57 3.87 -19.83 9.69
N VAL A 58 2.89 -18.99 9.36
CA VAL A 58 2.91 -17.56 9.63
C VAL A 58 2.74 -17.32 11.14
N GLN A 59 1.83 -18.03 11.81
CA GLN A 59 1.65 -17.95 13.25
C GLN A 59 2.88 -18.46 14.00
N GLN A 60 3.53 -19.51 13.49
CA GLN A 60 4.81 -19.98 14.00
C GLN A 60 5.89 -18.88 13.84
N TRP A 61 6.07 -18.30 12.66
CA TRP A 61 7.04 -17.21 12.46
C TRP A 61 6.72 -15.98 13.30
N VAL A 62 5.45 -15.63 13.47
CA VAL A 62 5.01 -14.51 14.32
C VAL A 62 5.33 -14.80 15.78
N SER A 63 5.18 -16.05 16.22
CA SER A 63 5.53 -16.47 17.59
C SER A 63 7.04 -16.47 17.80
N GLU A 64 7.82 -16.97 16.85
CA GLU A 64 9.29 -16.93 16.85
C GLU A 64 9.80 -15.49 16.87
N VAL A 65 9.27 -14.61 16.04
CA VAL A 65 9.61 -13.18 16.04
C VAL A 65 9.22 -12.51 17.35
N LYS A 66 8.05 -12.82 17.92
CA LYS A 66 7.63 -12.31 19.23
C LYS A 66 8.61 -12.72 20.33
N GLU A 67 9.01 -13.99 20.36
CA GLU A 67 10.01 -14.51 21.29
C GLU A 67 11.36 -13.82 21.11
N TRP A 68 11.81 -13.62 19.87
CA TRP A 68 13.05 -12.89 19.57
C TRP A 68 13.00 -11.42 20.00
N THR A 69 11.83 -10.78 19.87
CA THR A 69 11.64 -9.38 20.32
C THR A 69 11.44 -9.24 21.83
N ALA A 70 11.08 -10.32 22.52
CA ALA A 70 10.94 -10.35 23.98
C ALA A 70 12.29 -10.40 24.70
N GLY A 71 13.35 -10.85 24.02
CA GLY A 71 14.73 -10.74 24.48
C GLY A 71 15.14 -9.27 24.54
N THR A 72 15.63 -8.85 25.72
CA THR A 72 15.99 -7.49 26.11
C THR A 72 16.58 -6.68 24.95
N THR A 73 15.74 -5.89 24.28
CA THR A 73 16.18 -4.81 23.40
C THR A 73 16.96 -3.88 24.32
N SER A 74 18.30 -3.89 24.26
CA SER A 74 19.12 -2.93 24.98
C SER A 74 18.59 -1.53 24.65
N GLN A 75 17.86 -0.97 25.62
CA GLN A 75 17.07 0.24 25.52
C GLN A 75 18.01 1.43 25.51
N ASN A 76 18.54 1.78 24.35
CA ASN A 76 19.01 3.14 24.18
C ASN A 76 17.90 3.93 23.50
N ASP A 77 17.14 4.68 24.31
CA ASP A 77 16.04 5.51 23.81
C ASP A 77 16.54 6.53 22.78
N LEU A 78 17.82 6.91 22.85
CA LEU A 78 18.46 7.77 21.87
C LEU A 78 18.63 7.07 20.51
N GLU A 79 19.06 5.81 20.48
CA GLU A 79 19.17 5.01 19.25
C GLU A 79 17.79 4.86 18.57
N LYS A 80 16.76 4.53 19.36
CA LYS A 80 15.37 4.44 18.85
C LYS A 80 14.89 5.78 18.29
N THR A 81 15.22 6.88 18.95
CA THR A 81 14.88 8.23 18.50
C THR A 81 15.59 8.56 17.18
N ILE A 82 16.87 8.21 17.03
CA ILE A 82 17.64 8.42 15.80
C ILE A 82 17.05 7.60 14.64
N GLU A 83 16.78 6.32 14.84
CA GLU A 83 16.14 5.45 13.83
C GLU A 83 14.78 6.02 13.39
N GLY A 84 13.95 6.40 14.36
CA GLY A 84 12.62 6.96 14.11
C GLY A 84 12.69 8.27 13.31
N LEU A 85 13.59 9.19 13.68
CA LEU A 85 13.79 10.45 12.97
C LEU A 85 14.32 10.24 11.55
N HIS A 86 15.25 9.30 11.34
CA HIS A 86 15.77 8.93 10.02
C HIS A 86 14.66 8.44 9.07
N LEU A 87 13.87 7.47 9.52
CA LEU A 87 12.73 6.93 8.74
C LEU A 87 11.68 8.02 8.46
N SER A 88 11.40 8.85 9.47
CA SER A 88 10.48 9.98 9.40
C SER A 88 10.88 11.01 8.33
N VAL A 89 12.18 11.26 8.12
CA VAL A 89 12.68 12.09 7.02
C VAL A 89 12.53 11.39 5.67
N LYS A 90 12.93 10.12 5.56
CA LYS A 90 12.82 9.34 4.31
C LYS A 90 11.38 9.26 3.81
N GLN A 91 10.46 8.92 4.71
CA GLN A 91 9.03 8.83 4.42
C GLN A 91 8.46 10.17 3.90
N ARG A 92 8.75 11.29 4.57
CA ARG A 92 8.29 12.62 4.12
C ARG A 92 8.94 13.08 2.82
N LYS A 93 10.22 12.76 2.59
CA LYS A 93 10.89 13.00 1.30
C LYS A 93 10.19 12.24 0.18
N TYR A 94 9.81 10.99 0.42
CA TYR A 94 9.05 10.19 -0.53
C TYR A 94 7.66 10.80 -0.79
N GLU A 95 6.93 11.19 0.26
CA GLU A 95 5.63 11.89 0.15
C GLU A 95 5.71 13.18 -0.67
N LEU A 96 6.80 13.95 -0.53
CA LEU A 96 7.01 15.21 -1.25
C LEU A 96 6.97 15.06 -2.78
N TYR A 97 7.33 13.88 -3.31
CA TYR A 97 7.41 13.60 -4.74
C TYR A 97 6.36 12.61 -5.24
N ARG A 98 5.67 11.90 -4.35
CA ARG A 98 4.69 10.88 -4.73
C ARG A 98 3.35 11.45 -5.22
N GLN A 99 2.90 12.58 -4.66
CA GLN A 99 1.57 13.12 -4.91
C GLN A 99 1.64 14.50 -5.61
N PRO A 100 0.76 14.78 -6.59
CA PRO A 100 0.62 16.11 -7.19
C PRO A 100 -0.12 17.04 -6.22
N ASP A 101 0.54 17.38 -5.12
CA ASP A 101 -0.01 18.28 -4.11
C ASP A 101 0.25 19.75 -4.43
N GLY A 102 -0.63 20.63 -3.94
CA GLY A 102 -0.49 22.07 -4.10
C GLY A 102 0.81 22.62 -3.48
N ILE A 103 1.33 23.71 -4.06
CA ILE A 103 2.59 24.36 -3.65
C ILE A 103 2.65 24.70 -2.15
N LYS A 104 1.50 25.09 -1.56
CA LYS A 104 1.37 25.40 -0.13
C LYS A 104 1.64 24.19 0.76
N TRP A 105 1.07 23.03 0.40
CA TRP A 105 1.28 21.79 1.15
C TRP A 105 2.74 21.32 1.00
N ARG A 106 3.30 21.37 -0.21
CA ARG A 106 4.71 21.01 -0.45
C ARG A 106 5.66 21.91 0.36
N HIS A 107 5.36 23.20 0.49
CA HIS A 107 6.13 24.11 1.35
C HIS A 107 6.04 23.73 2.83
N GLN A 108 4.85 23.44 3.34
CA GLN A 108 4.67 22.97 4.71
C GLN A 108 5.40 21.65 4.97
N LEU A 109 5.37 20.73 4.01
CA LEU A 109 6.08 19.46 4.10
C LEU A 109 7.59 19.66 4.10
N ARG A 110 8.14 20.54 3.24
CA ARG A 110 9.56 20.92 3.26
C ARG A 110 9.98 21.52 4.61
N LYS A 111 9.15 22.36 5.22
CA LYS A 111 9.39 22.89 6.57
C LYS A 111 9.45 21.77 7.62
N LYS A 112 8.51 20.81 7.56
CA LYS A 112 8.52 19.64 8.44
C LYS A 112 9.78 18.79 8.23
N ILE A 113 10.17 18.53 6.98
CA ILE A 113 11.40 17.80 6.65
C ILE A 113 12.62 18.50 7.26
N ALA A 114 12.73 19.82 7.12
CA ALA A 114 13.84 20.59 7.70
C ALA A 114 13.86 20.53 9.23
N ALA A 115 12.70 20.59 9.89
CA ALA A 115 12.60 20.47 11.35
C ALA A 115 13.03 19.07 11.84
N VAL A 116 12.56 18.01 11.18
CA VAL A 116 12.95 16.64 11.54
C VAL A 116 14.44 16.39 11.26
N LYS A 117 14.99 16.95 10.17
CA LYS A 117 16.44 16.89 9.90
C LYS A 117 17.27 17.53 11.01
N ARG A 118 16.89 18.72 11.49
CA ARG A 118 17.57 19.37 12.63
C ARG A 118 17.48 18.53 13.90
N ALA A 119 16.30 17.96 14.20
CA ALA A 119 16.16 17.06 15.34
C ALA A 119 17.04 15.80 15.21
N LEU A 120 17.21 15.28 13.99
CA LEU A 120 18.12 14.16 13.71
C LEU A 120 19.58 14.56 13.90
N GLU A 121 19.99 15.74 13.44
CA GLU A 121 21.31 16.32 13.70
C GLU A 121 21.60 16.41 15.20
N ASP A 122 20.68 16.99 15.97
CA ASP A 122 20.82 17.11 17.42
C ASP A 122 20.94 15.74 18.12
N ALA A 123 20.14 14.76 17.70
CA ALA A 123 20.16 13.41 18.28
C ALA A 123 21.47 12.67 17.94
N VAL A 124 21.94 12.77 16.70
CA VAL A 124 23.23 12.20 16.26
C VAL A 124 24.39 12.85 17.00
N THR A 125 24.38 14.17 17.18
CA THR A 125 25.42 14.87 17.97
C THR A 125 25.43 14.40 19.42
N LYS A 126 24.26 14.26 20.05
CA LYS A 126 24.15 13.72 21.42
C LYS A 126 24.69 12.30 21.52
N HIS A 127 24.35 11.44 20.56
CA HIS A 127 24.85 10.06 20.51
C HIS A 127 26.37 10.03 20.35
N ASN A 128 26.90 10.78 19.39
CA ASN A 128 28.34 10.86 19.12
C ASN A 128 29.16 11.51 20.25
N ALA A 129 28.53 12.27 21.14
CA ALA A 129 29.17 12.81 22.35
C ALA A 129 29.33 11.73 23.44
N VAL A 130 28.43 10.75 23.47
CA VAL A 130 28.47 9.61 24.41
C VAL A 130 29.37 8.48 23.89
N MET A 131 29.49 8.33 22.57
CA MET A 131 30.30 7.27 21.96
C MET A 131 31.80 7.61 21.87
N GLY A 132 32.64 6.60 22.14
CA GLY A 132 34.07 6.63 21.81
C GLY A 132 34.30 6.78 20.31
N GLY A 133 35.50 7.20 19.90
CA GLY A 133 35.82 7.60 18.52
C GLY A 133 35.50 6.59 17.41
N THR A 134 35.35 5.30 17.71
CA THR A 134 35.12 4.22 16.72
C THR A 134 33.66 4.00 16.34
N ASP A 135 32.70 4.40 17.17
CA ASP A 135 31.27 4.09 16.98
C ASP A 135 30.43 5.34 16.66
N LYS A 136 31.08 6.41 16.19
CA LYS A 136 30.41 7.66 15.84
C LYS A 136 29.63 7.50 14.53
N LEU A 137 28.39 7.95 14.55
CA LEU A 137 27.55 7.99 13.36
C LEU A 137 28.04 9.09 12.41
N PRO A 138 27.94 8.87 11.09
CA PRO A 138 28.20 9.89 10.09
C PRO A 138 27.15 11.02 10.17
N PRO A 139 27.43 12.19 9.57
CA PRO A 139 26.50 13.30 9.57
C PRO A 139 25.17 12.92 8.88
N PRO A 140 24.02 13.50 9.28
CA PRO A 140 22.71 13.10 8.76
C PRO A 140 22.53 13.19 7.25
N ASN A 141 23.29 14.04 6.56
CA ASN A 141 23.23 14.12 5.10
C ASN A 141 23.76 12.85 4.42
N GLU A 142 24.79 12.22 4.98
CA GLU A 142 25.35 10.95 4.49
C GLU A 142 24.41 9.79 4.85
N LEU A 143 23.91 9.75 6.09
CA LEU A 143 22.91 8.78 6.53
C LEU A 143 21.69 8.75 5.59
N LEU A 144 21.17 9.93 5.25
CA LEU A 144 19.98 10.08 4.41
C LEU A 144 20.24 9.85 2.92
N ALA A 145 21.50 9.81 2.48
CA ALA A 145 21.87 9.51 1.10
C ALA A 145 21.81 8.00 0.83
N GLU A 146 22.14 7.18 1.82
CA GLU A 146 22.11 5.73 1.69
C GLU A 146 20.69 5.18 1.84
N GLU A 147 20.24 4.38 0.86
CA GLU A 147 18.90 3.80 0.86
C GLU A 147 18.71 2.80 2.00
N ASN A 148 19.75 2.02 2.31
CA ASN A 148 19.73 0.94 3.30
C ASN A 148 20.89 1.07 4.31
N TYR A 149 21.00 2.22 4.98
CA TYR A 149 21.99 2.41 6.05
C TYR A 149 21.84 1.34 7.14
N SER A 150 22.91 0.59 7.41
CA SER A 150 22.97 -0.41 8.46
C SER A 150 23.41 0.23 9.78
N TRP A 151 22.56 0.18 10.81
CA TRP A 151 22.87 0.78 12.11
C TRP A 151 23.95 -0.01 12.85
N PRO A 152 24.94 0.64 13.49
CA PRO A 152 25.98 -0.04 14.27
C PRO A 152 25.40 -0.96 15.37
N TRP A 153 24.34 -0.52 16.03
CA TRP A 153 23.63 -1.30 17.06
C TRP A 153 22.66 -2.34 16.49
N ALA A 154 22.39 -2.36 15.17
CA ALA A 154 21.67 -3.48 14.56
C ALA A 154 22.48 -4.79 14.67
N TYR A 155 23.81 -4.70 14.61
CA TYR A 155 24.70 -5.86 14.82
C TYR A 155 24.74 -6.34 16.27
N GLN A 156 24.58 -5.45 17.25
CA GLN A 156 24.51 -5.83 18.67
C GLN A 156 23.18 -6.51 19.00
N ARG A 157 22.06 -6.01 18.43
CA ARG A 157 20.77 -6.73 18.48
C ARG A 157 20.88 -8.12 17.81
N ALA A 158 21.62 -8.23 16.71
CA ALA A 158 21.88 -9.50 16.04
C ALA A 158 22.86 -10.42 16.80
N ARG A 159 23.73 -9.89 17.67
CA ARG A 159 24.73 -10.65 18.46
C ARG A 159 24.15 -11.21 19.77
N CYS A 160 23.11 -10.58 20.33
CA CYS A 160 22.33 -11.16 21.43
C CYS A 160 21.53 -12.40 21.00
N LEU A 161 21.32 -12.59 19.69
CA LEU A 161 20.90 -13.86 19.11
C LEU A 161 22.14 -14.76 19.06
N ARG A 162 22.23 -15.75 19.96
CA ARG A 162 23.28 -16.77 19.94
C ARG A 162 23.37 -17.34 18.51
N MET A 163 24.52 -17.11 17.87
CA MET A 163 24.85 -17.69 16.58
C MET A 163 25.13 -19.18 16.77
N ASP A 164 24.12 -20.02 16.68
CA ASP A 164 24.28 -21.39 16.24
C ASP A 164 23.10 -21.72 15.32
N VAL A 165 23.43 -21.95 14.05
CA VAL A 165 22.55 -22.35 12.94
C VAL A 165 21.65 -21.24 12.37
N GLY A 166 22.00 -20.72 11.18
CA GLY A 166 21.01 -20.08 10.30
C GLY A 166 21.36 -18.76 9.61
N GLN A 167 22.64 -18.44 9.34
CA GLN A 167 22.99 -17.25 8.54
C GLN A 167 22.39 -17.27 7.11
N SER A 168 22.08 -18.44 6.56
CA SER A 168 21.55 -18.56 5.19
C SER A 168 20.10 -18.05 5.07
N CYS A 169 19.25 -18.33 6.06
CA CYS A 169 17.80 -18.10 5.94
C CYS A 169 17.43 -16.63 6.18
N VAL A 170 18.09 -15.94 7.11
CA VAL A 170 17.76 -14.54 7.44
C VAL A 170 18.26 -13.57 6.38
N LEU A 171 19.44 -13.81 5.80
CA LEU A 171 19.93 -13.05 4.64
C LEU A 171 19.05 -13.29 3.40
N ALA A 172 18.52 -14.50 3.22
CA ALA A 172 17.53 -14.79 2.18
C ALA A 172 16.20 -14.03 2.42
N LEU A 173 15.69 -14.00 3.66
CA LEU A 173 14.47 -13.25 4.01
C LEU A 173 14.64 -11.73 3.88
N MET A 174 15.81 -11.19 4.19
CA MET A 174 16.10 -9.76 4.00
C MET A 174 16.34 -9.40 2.53
N SER A 175 16.78 -10.36 1.70
CA SER A 175 16.91 -10.18 0.24
C SER A 175 15.56 -10.25 -0.49
N VAL A 176 14.55 -10.90 0.09
CA VAL A 176 13.19 -11.04 -0.50
C VAL A 176 12.30 -9.80 -0.29
N ARG A 177 12.72 -8.81 0.53
CA ARG A 177 12.03 -7.51 0.57
C ARG A 177 12.41 -6.54 -0.55
N VAL A 178 13.14 -7.00 -1.55
CA VAL A 178 13.17 -6.37 -2.87
C VAL A 178 12.18 -7.12 -3.76
N LEU A 179 10.92 -6.68 -3.76
CA LEU A 179 10.07 -6.86 -4.94
C LEU A 179 9.80 -5.49 -5.56
N PRO A 180 9.92 -5.40 -6.91
CA PRO A 180 9.69 -4.18 -7.65
C PRO A 180 8.24 -3.74 -7.46
N LYS A 181 8.01 -2.42 -7.35
CA LYS A 181 6.68 -1.88 -7.58
C LYS A 181 6.31 -2.21 -9.03
N GLU A 182 5.44 -3.19 -9.20
CA GLU A 182 4.85 -3.51 -10.49
C GLU A 182 4.06 -2.29 -10.99
N ASP A 183 4.52 -1.75 -12.12
CA ASP A 183 3.73 -0.93 -13.00
C ASP A 183 2.67 -1.81 -13.67
N VAL A 184 1.43 -1.79 -13.17
CA VAL A 184 0.26 -2.27 -13.92
C VAL A 184 -0.87 -1.26 -13.86
N ALA A 185 -1.12 -0.71 -15.05
CA ALA A 185 -2.36 -0.11 -15.54
C ALA A 185 -2.77 1.29 -15.01
N ARG A 186 -2.22 2.34 -15.64
CA ARG A 186 -3.06 3.47 -16.08
C ARG A 186 -3.75 3.07 -17.39
N ASP A 187 -4.99 2.64 -17.30
CA ASP A 187 -6.01 3.11 -18.25
C ASP A 187 -7.40 2.96 -17.65
N ALA A 188 -7.93 4.07 -17.11
CA ALA A 188 -9.35 4.28 -16.90
C ALA A 188 -9.53 5.76 -16.55
N GLY A 189 -9.75 6.57 -17.59
CA GLY A 189 -10.28 7.91 -17.43
C GLY A 189 -11.61 7.86 -16.69
N THR A 190 -11.59 8.27 -15.42
CA THR A 190 -12.81 8.54 -14.65
C THR A 190 -13.25 9.96 -14.96
N ARG A 191 -14.18 10.04 -15.90
CA ARG A 191 -15.02 11.21 -16.14
C ARG A 191 -15.97 11.33 -14.94
N ASN A 192 -15.94 12.47 -14.26
CA ASN A 192 -16.90 12.86 -13.24
C ASN A 192 -18.33 12.78 -13.77
N LEU A 193 -19.25 12.26 -12.96
CA LEU A 193 -20.65 12.65 -12.99
C LEU A 193 -21.26 12.47 -11.60
N GLU A 194 -21.80 13.60 -11.14
CA GLU A 194 -22.30 13.88 -9.82
C GLU A 194 -23.49 13.00 -9.43
N GLN A 195 -23.53 12.65 -8.14
CA GLN A 195 -24.73 12.15 -7.47
C GLN A 195 -25.73 13.29 -7.31
N THR A 196 -26.97 13.09 -7.75
CA THR A 196 -28.15 13.82 -7.26
C THR A 196 -28.91 12.92 -6.28
N PRO A 197 -29.41 13.45 -5.15
CA PRO A 197 -30.15 12.66 -4.16
C PRO A 197 -31.61 12.48 -4.58
N GLY A 198 -32.13 11.28 -4.32
CA GLY A 198 -33.53 10.94 -4.55
C GLY A 198 -34.46 11.63 -3.55
N ASN A 199 -35.66 11.98 -4.02
CA ASN A 199 -36.84 12.05 -3.18
C ASN A 199 -38.10 12.11 -4.04
N THR A 200 -38.91 11.04 -4.02
CA THR A 200 -40.37 11.19 -4.06
C THR A 200 -41.01 9.94 -3.46
N GLN A 201 -41.67 10.16 -2.33
CA GLN A 201 -42.64 9.28 -1.72
C GLN A 201 -43.75 8.93 -2.72
N THR A 202 -44.25 7.70 -2.70
CA THR A 202 -45.61 7.43 -3.17
C THR A 202 -46.29 6.52 -2.15
N THR A 203 -47.24 7.15 -1.48
CA THR A 203 -48.21 6.61 -0.54
C THR A 203 -49.11 5.57 -1.19
N LEU A 204 -49.39 4.52 -0.42
CA LEU A 204 -50.55 3.66 -0.56
C LEU A 204 -51.84 4.48 -0.71
N CYS A 205 -52.70 4.10 -1.65
CA CYS A 205 -54.14 4.20 -1.51
C CYS A 205 -54.75 2.93 -2.10
N ALA A 206 -55.35 2.13 -1.21
CA ALA A 206 -56.34 1.13 -1.52
C ALA A 206 -57.73 1.77 -1.37
N GLU A 207 -58.73 1.07 -1.92
CA GLU A 207 -60.19 1.22 -1.73
C GLU A 207 -60.95 2.07 -2.76
N GLY A 208 -61.95 1.44 -3.38
CA GLY A 208 -62.96 2.03 -4.26
C GLY A 208 -63.27 1.17 -5.47
#